data_AF-A0A081CRN3-F1
#
_entry.id   AF-A0A081CRN3-F1
#
_cell.length_a   1.000
_cell.length_b   1.000
_cell.length_c   1.000
_cell.angle_alpha   90.00
_cell.angle_beta   90.00
_cell.angle_gamma   90.00
#
_symmetry.space_group_name_H-M   'P 1'
#
loop_
_entity.id
_entity.type
_entity.pdbx_description
1 polymer ?
#
loop_
_entity_poly.entity_id
_entity_poly.type
_entity_poly.pdbx_seq_one_letter_code
_entity_poly.pdbx_strand_id
1 'polypeptide(L)' 'MNSHPISPNMAKVKKWADDALIALALMKMDDRHLWNATAPRGEQHFNHRRVSYVCRVLPEYCSKFTDLGISVR' A
#
# COMPACT_ATOMS: atom_id res chain seq x y z
N MET A 1 -16.76 -12.54 21.72
CA MET A 1 -15.98 -12.20 20.51
C MET A 1 -16.33 -10.77 20.14
N ASN A 2 -15.54 -9.80 20.58
CA ASN A 2 -15.78 -8.39 20.29
C ASN A 2 -15.25 -8.08 18.89
N SER A 3 -16.12 -8.20 17.89
CA SER A 3 -15.88 -7.63 16.57
C SER A 3 -15.98 -6.12 16.68
N HIS A 4 -14.89 -5.47 17.10
CA HIS A 4 -14.80 -4.02 17.00
C HIS A 4 -14.93 -3.67 15.51
N PRO A 5 -15.91 -2.83 15.12
CA PRO A 5 -16.03 -2.41 13.75
C PRO A 5 -14.75 -1.68 13.37
N ILE A 6 -14.14 -2.11 12.26
CA ILE A 6 -13.07 -1.38 11.61
C ILE A 6 -13.57 0.06 11.42
N SER A 7 -12.88 1.03 12.03
CA SER A 7 -13.30 2.42 11.93
C SER A 7 -13.48 2.82 10.45
N PRO A 8 -14.39 3.72 10.08
CA PRO A 8 -14.58 4.15 8.69
C PRO A 8 -13.26 4.61 8.02
N ASN A 9 -12.32 5.09 8.84
CA ASN A 9 -10.98 5.44 8.41
C ASN A 9 -10.15 4.20 8.03
N MET A 10 -10.18 3.14 8.83
CA MET A 10 -9.45 1.90 8.54
C MET A 10 -10.02 1.15 7.32
N ALA A 11 -11.33 1.22 7.06
CA ALA A 11 -11.91 0.68 5.82
C ALA A 11 -11.38 1.40 4.57
N LYS A 12 -11.22 2.73 4.64
CA LYS A 12 -10.59 3.52 3.55
C LYS A 12 -9.13 3.14 3.35
N VAL A 13 -8.37 2.98 4.44
CA VAL A 13 -6.95 2.58 4.37
C VAL A 13 -6.78 1.20 3.76
N LYS A 14 -7.64 0.24 4.13
CA LYS A 14 -7.66 -1.09 3.52
C LYS A 14 -7.93 -1.02 2.02
N LYS A 15 -8.92 -0.22 1.60
CA LYS A 15 -9.22 -0.03 0.17
C LYS A 15 -8.02 0.55 -0.58
N TRP A 16 -7.33 1.55 -0.01
CA TRP A 16 -6.10 2.07 -0.61
C TRP A 16 -5.02 1.00 -0.77
N ALA A 17 -4.87 0.12 0.23
CA ALA A 17 -3.91 -0.97 0.18
C ALA A 17 -4.26 -2.00 -0.90
N ASP A 18 -5.53 -2.39 -1.00
CA ASP A 18 -6.01 -3.33 -2.02
C ASP A 18 -5.83 -2.76 -3.43
N ASP A 19 -6.23 -1.50 -3.67
CA ASP A 19 -6.08 -0.81 -4.96
C ASP A 19 -4.59 -0.69 -5.34
N ALA A 20 -3.72 -0.37 -4.37
CA ALA A 20 -2.26 -0.30 -4.57
C ALA A 20 -1.66 -1.63 -5.01
N LEU A 21 -2.03 -2.73 -4.34
CA LEU A 21 -1.53 -4.07 -4.65
C LEU A 21 -1.95 -4.51 -6.06
N ILE A 22 -3.20 -4.22 -6.46
CA ILE A 22 -3.68 -4.54 -7.81
C ILE A 22 -2.89 -3.76 -8.86
N ALA A 23 -2.72 -2.45 -8.66
CA ALA A 23 -1.97 -1.61 -9.60
C ALA A 23 -0.52 -2.11 -9.75
N LEU A 24 0.15 -2.39 -8.63
CA LEU A 24 1.50 -2.95 -8.62
C LEU A 24 1.61 -4.28 -9.32
N ALA A 25 0.70 -5.22 -9.05
CA ALA A 25 0.75 -6.56 -9.62
C ALA A 25 0.70 -6.54 -11.16
N LEU A 26 0.04 -5.54 -11.75
CA LEU A 26 -0.06 -5.33 -13.19
C LEU A 26 1.18 -4.66 -13.81
N MET A 27 2.02 -4.00 -13.01
CA MET A 27 3.25 -3.33 -13.48
C MET A 27 4.43 -4.31 -13.59
N LYS A 28 5.35 -4.04 -14.52
CA LYS A 28 6.65 -4.74 -14.56
C LYS A 28 7.53 -4.30 -13.40
N MET A 29 8.49 -5.15 -13.01
CA MET A 29 9.36 -4.90 -11.84
C MET A 29 10.13 -3.57 -11.94
N ASP A 30 10.68 -3.26 -13.12
CA ASP A 30 11.44 -2.02 -13.33
C ASP A 30 10.56 -0.77 -13.18
N ASP A 31 9.31 -0.84 -13.65
CA ASP A 31 8.35 0.25 -13.51
C ASP A 31 8.00 0.47 -12.02
N ARG A 32 7.92 -0.60 -11.23
CA ARG A 32 7.69 -0.51 -9.77
C ARG A 32 8.86 0.17 -9.06
N HIS A 33 10.09 -0.17 -9.42
CA HIS A 33 11.30 0.45 -8.85
C HIS A 33 11.41 1.92 -9.22
N LEU A 34 11.21 2.24 -10.51
CA LEU A 34 11.21 3.62 -11.01
C LEU A 34 10.13 4.45 -10.29
N TRP A 35 8.95 3.87 -10.12
CA TRP A 35 7.85 4.51 -9.41
C TRP A 35 8.19 4.73 -7.93
N ASN A 36 8.76 3.74 -7.22
CA ASN A 36 9.13 3.90 -5.81
C ASN A 36 10.13 5.05 -5.60
N ALA A 37 10.99 5.29 -6.59
CA ALA A 37 11.94 6.39 -6.59
C ALA A 37 11.33 7.76 -6.95
N THR A 38 10.20 7.80 -7.68
CA THR A 38 9.68 9.03 -8.31
C THR A 38 8.27 9.44 -7.88
N ALA A 39 7.57 8.60 -7.10
CA ALA A 39 6.18 8.81 -6.69
C ALA A 39 5.94 10.19 -6.02
N PRO A 40 5.19 11.12 -6.64
CA PRO A 40 4.93 12.42 -6.06
C PRO A 40 4.02 12.34 -4.83
N ARG A 41 4.13 13.34 -3.95
CA ARG A 41 3.19 13.51 -2.83
C ARG A 41 1.79 13.78 -3.39
N GLY A 42 0.88 12.81 -3.28
CA GLY A 42 -0.54 13.03 -3.60
C GLY A 42 -1.18 12.00 -4.52
N GLU A 43 -0.41 11.10 -5.16
CA GLU A 43 -1.03 10.04 -5.95
C GLU A 43 -2.00 9.21 -5.09
N GLN A 44 -3.16 8.95 -5.69
CA GLN A 44 -4.36 8.47 -5.01
C GLN A 44 -4.30 6.98 -4.65
N HIS A 45 -3.64 6.18 -5.47
CA HIS A 45 -3.60 4.73 -5.26
C HIS A 45 -2.25 4.26 -4.77
N PHE A 46 -1.23 5.06 -5.00
CA PHE A 46 0.12 4.64 -4.74
C PHE A 46 0.90 5.90 -4.39
N ASN A 47 1.47 5.99 -3.20
CA ASN A 47 2.61 6.87 -2.89
C ASN A 47 3.31 6.26 -1.66
N HIS A 48 4.64 6.41 -1.56
CA HIS A 48 5.41 5.78 -0.48
C HIS A 48 4.81 6.06 0.91
N ARG A 49 4.34 7.28 1.19
CA ARG A 49 3.75 7.63 2.50
C ARG A 49 2.49 6.85 2.81
N ARG A 50 1.62 6.62 1.82
CA ARG A 50 0.40 5.81 2.00
C ARG A 50 0.76 4.36 2.23
N VAL A 51 1.73 3.82 1.49
CA VAL A 51 2.21 2.45 1.70
C VAL A 51 2.84 2.31 3.10
N SER A 52 3.71 3.23 3.54
CA SER A 52 4.27 3.23 4.90
C SER A 52 3.20 3.32 5.97
N TYR A 53 2.19 4.18 5.76
CA TYR A 53 1.08 4.30 6.68
C TYR A 53 0.27 3.00 6.76
N VAL A 54 -0.06 2.39 5.61
CA VAL A 54 -0.72 1.07 5.54
C VAL A 54 0.09 0.04 6.30
N CYS A 55 1.39 -0.11 6.04
CA CYS A 55 2.22 -1.10 6.73
C CYS A 55 2.28 -0.86 8.26
N ARG A 56 2.16 0.39 8.71
CA ARG A 56 2.11 0.74 10.13
C ARG A 56 0.80 0.36 10.80
N VAL A 57 -0.34 0.51 10.12
CA VAL A 57 -1.67 0.27 10.72
C VAL A 57 -2.30 -1.07 10.34
N LEU A 58 -1.85 -1.69 9.26
CA LEU A 58 -2.26 -2.99 8.70
C LEU A 58 -1.00 -3.78 8.31
N PRO A 59 -0.25 -4.31 9.30
CA PRO A 59 1.05 -4.96 9.06
C PRO A 59 0.96 -6.18 8.15
N GLU A 60 -0.20 -6.84 8.05
CA GLU A 60 -0.44 -7.97 7.15
C GLU A 60 -0.34 -7.62 5.66
N TYR A 61 -0.41 -6.33 5.31
CA TYR A 61 -0.20 -5.85 3.94
C TYR A 61 1.27 -5.64 3.60
N CYS A 62 2.15 -5.50 4.60
CA CYS A 62 3.56 -5.17 4.39
C CYS A 62 4.31 -6.27 3.64
N SER A 63 4.05 -7.55 3.97
CA SER A 63 4.62 -8.69 3.23
C SER A 63 4.19 -8.68 1.77
N LYS A 64 2.90 -8.41 1.49
CA LYS A 64 2.37 -8.37 0.12
C LYS A 64 3.02 -7.28 -0.74
N PHE A 65 3.31 -6.11 -0.16
CA PHE A 65 4.06 -5.07 -0.86
C PHE A 65 5.51 -5.48 -1.10
N THR A 66 6.14 -6.12 -0.12
CA THR A 66 7.51 -6.62 -0.22
C THR A 66 7.64 -7.68 -1.32
N ASP A 67 6.68 -8.60 -1.43
CA ASP A 67 6.63 -9.61 -2.50
C ASP A 67 6.54 -9.00 -3.90
N LEU A 68 6.01 -7.78 -4.00
CA LEU A 68 5.93 -7.01 -5.25
C LEU A 68 7.16 -6.13 -5.51
N GLY A 69 8.18 -6.17 -4.64
CA GLY A 69 9.41 -5.39 -4.76
C GLY A 69 9.39 -4.04 -4.08
N ILE A 70 8.35 -3.75 -3.28
CA ILE A 70 8.18 -2.46 -2.62
C ILE A 70 8.72 -2.57 -1.19
N SER A 71 9.91 -2.03 -0.97
CA SER A 71 10.51 -1.94 0.36
C SER A 71 10.08 -0.66 1.04
N VAL A 72 9.46 -0.81 2.22
CA VAL A 72 8.98 0.29 3.05
C VAL A 72 9.73 0.19 4.39
N ARG A 73 10.45 1.24 4.75
CA ARG A 73 11.22 1.32 6.01
C ARG A 73 10.39 1.92 7.14
#